data_AF-A0A562R4D3-F1
#
_entry.id   AF-A0A562R4D3-F1
#
_cell.length_a   1.000
_cell.length_b   1.000
_cell.length_c   1.000
_cell.angle_alpha   90.00
_cell.angle_beta   90.00
_cell.angle_gamma   90.00
#
_symmetry.space_group_name_H-M   'P 1'
#
loop_
_entity.id
_entity.type
_entity.pdbx_description
1 polymer ?
#
loop_
_entity_poly.entity_id
_entity_poly.type
_entity_poly.pdbx_seq_one_letter_code
_entity_poly.pdbx_strand_id
1 'polypeptide(L)' 'MACIVKQKVGNNTYLYESTSYRNSEGKPRNKRCLIGKINRE' A
#
# COMPACT_ATOMS: atom_id res chain seq x y z
N MET A 1 -0.53 -12.54 -1.68
CA MET A 1 -0.50 -12.11 -0.26
C MET A 1 -0.85 -10.63 -0.23
N ALA A 2 -1.86 -10.22 0.53
CA ALA A 2 -2.23 -8.82 0.70
C ALA A 2 -1.93 -8.37 2.14
N CYS A 3 -1.45 -7.15 2.32
CA CYS A 3 -1.20 -6.56 3.63
C CYS A 3 -1.56 -5.07 3.65
N ILE A 4 -1.90 -4.56 4.83
CA ILE A 4 -2.16 -3.14 5.03
C ILE A 4 -0.89 -2.44 5.48
N VAL A 5 -0.52 -1.36 4.80
CA VAL A 5 0.68 -0.58 5.06
C VAL A 5 0.29 0.87 5.37
N LYS A 6 0.91 1.45 6.40
CA LYS A 6 0.79 2.86 6.74
C LYS A 6 1.94 3.65 6.14
N GLN A 7 1.67 4.81 5.55
CA GLN A 7 2.68 5.72 5.04
C GLN A 7 2.40 7.15 5.50
N LYS A 8 3.37 7.76 6.18
CA LYS A 8 3.29 9.16 6.63
C LYS A 8 3.79 10.07 5.52
N VAL A 9 3.00 11.09 5.17
CA VAL A 9 3.36 12.14 4.20
C VAL A 9 2.98 13.48 4.81
N GLY A 10 3.98 14.23 5.26
CA GLY A 10 3.78 15.43 6.07
C GLY A 10 3.02 15.12 7.37
N ASN A 11 1.92 15.84 7.60
CA ASN A 11 1.04 15.66 8.76
C ASN A 11 -0.02 14.56 8.57
N ASN A 12 -0.11 14.00 7.36
CA ASN A 12 -1.13 13.02 7.02
C ASN A 12 -0.55 11.60 7.09
N THR A 13 -1.34 10.65 7.58
CA THR A 13 -1.01 9.22 7.48
C THR A 13 -1.96 8.57 6.48
N TYR A 14 -1.44 7.88 5.49
CA TYR A 14 -2.23 7.18 4.47
C TYR A 14 -2.16 5.67 4.70
N LEU A 15 -3.27 4.99 4.43
CA LEU A 15 -3.39 3.54 4.44
C LEU A 15 -3.41 3.03 3.01
N TYR A 16 -2.56 2.05 2.75
CA TYR A 16 -2.50 1.36 1.47
C TYR A 16 -2.72 -0.13 1.67
N GLU A 17 -3.52 -0.74 0.81
CA GLU A 17 -3.50 -2.18 0.62
C GLU A 17 -2.38 -2.50 -0.39
N SER A 18 -1.42 -3.31 0.03
CA SER A 18 -0.32 -3.78 -0.78
C SER A 18 -0.54 -5.24 -1.15
N THR A 19 -0.69 -5.52 -2.44
CA THR A 19 -0.83 -6.88 -2.97
C THR A 19 0.45 -7.30 -3.68
N SER A 20 1.04 -8.40 -3.24
CA SER A 20 2.22 -9.00 -3.87
C SER A 20 1.80 -10.12 -4.83
N TYR A 21 2.35 -10.08 -6.05
CA TYR A 21 2.09 -11.03 -7.13
C TYR A 21 3.34 -11.25 -7.98
N ARG A 22 3.35 -12.28 -8.82
CA ARG A 22 4.38 -12.45 -9.86
C ARG A 22 3.82 -11.97 -11.19
N ASN A 23 4.62 -11.26 -11.98
CA ASN A 23 4.22 -10.94 -13.35
C ASN A 23 4.31 -12.20 -14.25
N SER A 24 3.95 -12.05 -15.53
CA SER A 24 4.02 -13.14 -16.52
C SER A 24 5.43 -13.74 -16.68
N GLU A 25 6.48 -12.98 -16.40
CA GLU A 25 7.88 -13.46 -16.40
C GLU A 25 8.28 -14.15 -15.07
N GLY A 26 7.35 -14.31 -14.12
CA GLY A 26 7.63 -14.86 -12.80
C GLY A 26 8.34 -13.90 -11.85
N LYS A 27 8.60 -12.64 -12.23
CA LYS A 27 9.29 -11.66 -11.39
C LYS A 27 8.35 -11.14 -10.30
N PRO A 28 8.83 -10.99 -9.04
CA PRO A 28 8.03 -10.46 -7.96
C PRO A 28 7.68 -8.99 -8.24
N ARG A 29 6.41 -8.65 -8.07
CA ARG A 29 5.86 -7.30 -8.18
C ARG A 29 4.95 -7.02 -7.00
N ASN A 30 4.76 -5.74 -6.72
CA ASN A 30 3.76 -5.29 -5.75
C ASN A 30 2.89 -4.20 -6.38
N LYS A 31 1.62 -4.18 -6.00
CA LYS A 31 0.69 -3.09 -6.29
C LYS A 31 0.22 -2.50 -4.97
N ARG A 32 0.27 -1.17 -4.84
CA ARG A 32 -0.30 -0.44 -3.70
C ARG A 32 -1.53 0.30 -4.17
N CYS A 33 -2.64 0.08 -3.48
CA CYS A 33 -3.88 0.82 -3.66
C CYS A 33 -4.14 1.64 -2.41
N LEU A 34 -4.44 2.93 -2.57
CA LEU A 34 -4.85 3.78 -1.45
C LEU A 34 -6.22 3.31 -0.96
N ILE A 35 -6.34 3.00 0.32
CA ILE A 35 -7.60 2.55 0.94
C ILE A 35 -8.13 3.53 1.99
N GLY A 36 -7.31 4.49 2.43
CA GLY A 36 -7.78 5.48 3.39
C GLY A 36 -6.71 6.47 3.81
N LYS A 37 -7.15 7.48 4.56
CA LYS A 37 -6.31 8.53 5.14
C LYS A 37 -6.66 8.66 6.62
N ILE A 38 -5.68 8.41 7.47
CA ILE A 38 -5.72 8.69 8.91
C ILE A 38 -5.14 10.10 9.09
N ASN A 39 -6.01 11.10 9.14
CA ASN A 39 -5.63 12.40 9.68
C ASN A 39 -5.83 12.34 11.18
N ARG A 40 -4.85 12.82 11.95
CA ARG A 40 -5.16 13.33 13.29
C ARG A 40 -5.66 14.75 13.07
N GLU A 41 -6.94 14.96 13.35
CA GLU A 41 -7.48 16.30 13.63
C GLU A 41 -6.74 16.93 14.81
#